data_AF-A0A1H1SNY5-F1
#
_entry.id   AF-A0A1H1SNY5-F1
#
_cell.length_a   1.000
_cell.length_b   1.000
_cell.length_c   1.000
_cell.angle_alpha   90.00
_cell.angle_beta   90.00
_cell.angle_gamma   90.00
#
_symmetry.space_group_name_H-M   'P 1'
#
loop_
_entity.id
_entity.type
_entity.pdbx_description
1 polymer ?
#
loop_
_entity_poly.entity_id
_entity_poly.type
_entity_poly.pdbx_seq_one_letter_code
_entity_poly.pdbx_strand_id
1 'polypeptide(L)'
;MISHFLKLEWKQYFRSANWQKSIFLNILLVLFALYFMLSFLAIGIGGFFILKEQFPDKDPLFLVNSFLLFAIVGDLIFRYIMQKLPVMNIKPLLTLNIPRNKIVHFILVKSSFSFFNIMSLFFYIPFSIVLIKEGYNVTGVLGWLATMILLIQSANFLNFLINKNNIAFGGLITLLVGGYLVQHFDIFNLAGFVGEGFDFIYQNPITAVAFLIVLIALYLLNYKQLRNEVYLDALISEKTKEANASDLSFADKLGDLAPFIKNDLRLIWRNKRTKSSTWMILMGLGYGLFFYPQPMYKDMVFMYVLVGIFSTGTFLINFGQFIPAWDSGYYKMFMSQNFKYHRYLESKFTMMAITVVALFVLGIPYVYFGWKVLAVHFAAMIYNIGVNAHVILYGGTFNRKKINLDEKAAFNLQGTGAVQWLIGLPLMLLPMAIFALVNWLVSFEIATLVLAILGFIGIAFHQKLMAFITKKYITNKYVMIHAFNQEN
;
A
#
# COMPACT_ATOMS: atom_id res chain seq x y z
N MET A 1 -13.47 30.28 8.48
CA MET A 1 -12.77 29.97 7.21
C MET A 1 -12.37 28.49 7.12
N ILE A 2 -11.72 27.91 8.16
CA ILE A 2 -11.42 26.47 8.23
C ILE A 2 -12.68 25.61 8.00
N SER A 3 -13.78 25.93 8.69
CA SER A 3 -15.08 25.27 8.50
C SER A 3 -15.63 25.37 7.06
N HIS A 4 -15.36 26.49 6.37
CA HIS A 4 -15.78 26.70 4.98
C HIS A 4 -14.96 25.82 4.03
N PHE A 5 -13.64 25.70 4.24
CA PHE A 5 -12.80 24.77 3.47
C PHE A 5 -13.20 23.32 3.67
N LEU A 6 -13.49 22.90 4.92
CA LEU A 6 -14.02 21.57 5.19
C LEU A 6 -15.33 21.32 4.43
N LYS A 7 -16.24 22.31 4.40
CA LYS A 7 -17.49 22.21 3.64
C LYS A 7 -17.28 22.08 2.13
N LEU A 8 -16.32 22.82 1.56
CA LEU A 8 -15.97 22.73 0.14
C LEU A 8 -15.39 21.36 -0.21
N GLU A 9 -14.49 20.82 0.61
CA GLU A 9 -13.93 19.48 0.41
C GLU A 9 -15.00 18.38 0.54
N TRP A 10 -15.87 18.48 1.53
CA TRP A 10 -17.03 17.57 1.64
C TRP A 10 -17.87 17.62 0.37
N LYS A 11 -18.21 18.81 -0.11
CA LYS A 11 -18.95 18.95 -1.38
C LYS A 11 -18.17 18.36 -2.56
N GLN A 12 -16.87 18.59 -2.66
CA GLN A 12 -16.02 18.02 -3.73
C GLN A 12 -16.03 16.48 -3.67
N TYR A 13 -15.87 15.90 -2.48
CA TYR A 13 -15.84 14.45 -2.28
C TYR A 13 -17.14 13.79 -2.75
N PHE A 14 -18.29 14.26 -2.28
CA PHE A 14 -19.60 13.69 -2.66
C PHE A 14 -20.02 13.99 -4.10
N ARG A 15 -19.56 15.11 -4.68
CA ARG A 15 -19.84 15.48 -6.07
C ARG A 15 -18.85 14.87 -7.07
N SER A 16 -17.77 14.22 -6.60
CA SER A 16 -16.83 13.56 -7.49
C SER A 16 -17.51 12.41 -8.22
N ALA A 17 -17.32 12.32 -9.54
CA ALA A 17 -17.88 11.25 -10.37
C ALA A 17 -17.42 9.84 -9.94
N ASN A 18 -16.37 9.78 -9.11
CA ASN A 18 -15.79 8.56 -8.59
C ASN A 18 -16.45 8.07 -7.30
N TRP A 19 -17.02 8.95 -6.46
CA TRP A 19 -17.61 8.54 -5.19
C TRP A 19 -18.77 7.56 -5.37
N GLN A 20 -19.66 7.83 -6.33
CA GLN A 20 -20.77 6.92 -6.67
C GLN A 20 -20.30 5.62 -7.31
N LYS A 21 -19.18 5.63 -8.04
CA LYS A 21 -18.64 4.44 -8.73
C LYS A 21 -17.79 3.55 -7.83
N SER A 22 -17.41 4.02 -6.64
CA SER A 22 -16.58 3.29 -5.68
C SER A 22 -17.27 3.01 -4.35
N ILE A 23 -18.60 2.97 -4.32
CA ILE A 23 -19.39 2.72 -3.08
C ILE A 23 -18.89 1.46 -2.34
N PHE A 24 -18.66 0.35 -3.04
CA PHE A 24 -18.11 -0.87 -2.45
C PHE A 24 -16.75 -0.64 -1.75
N LEU A 25 -15.83 0.08 -2.41
CA LEU A 25 -14.52 0.40 -1.83
C LEU A 25 -14.68 1.33 -0.63
N ASN A 26 -15.60 2.30 -0.69
CA ASN A 26 -15.86 3.22 0.42
C ASN A 26 -16.41 2.46 1.63
N ILE A 27 -17.34 1.51 1.42
CA ILE A 27 -17.84 0.61 2.47
C ILE A 27 -16.71 -0.22 3.06
N LEU A 28 -15.89 -0.85 2.22
CA LEU A 28 -14.75 -1.66 2.66
C LEU A 28 -13.77 -0.84 3.51
N LEU A 29 -13.45 0.38 3.11
CA LEU A 29 -12.56 1.29 3.85
C LEU A 29 -13.15 1.69 5.21
N VAL A 30 -14.47 1.94 5.27
CA VAL A 30 -15.17 2.24 6.53
C VAL A 30 -15.18 1.01 7.46
N LEU A 31 -15.46 -0.19 6.93
CA LEU A 31 -15.42 -1.43 7.72
C LEU A 31 -14.00 -1.71 8.24
N PHE A 32 -12.98 -1.50 7.43
CA PHE A 32 -11.59 -1.63 7.84
C PHE A 32 -11.26 -0.63 8.95
N ALA A 33 -11.63 0.65 8.78
CA ALA A 33 -11.44 1.66 9.83
C ALA A 33 -12.16 1.29 11.13
N LEU A 34 -13.41 0.82 11.06
CA LEU A 34 -14.18 0.36 12.23
C LEU A 34 -13.52 -0.85 12.90
N TYR A 35 -13.04 -1.83 12.13
CA TYR A 35 -12.33 -2.99 12.64
C TYR A 35 -11.10 -2.58 13.45
N PHE A 36 -10.26 -1.67 12.93
CA PHE A 36 -9.10 -1.18 13.68
C PHE A 36 -9.51 -0.38 14.91
N MET A 37 -10.50 0.51 14.82
CA MET A 37 -10.97 1.26 15.99
C MET A 37 -11.48 0.32 17.09
N LEU A 38 -12.29 -0.69 16.74
CA LEU A 38 -12.77 -1.69 17.70
C LEU A 38 -11.63 -2.53 18.28
N SER A 39 -10.64 -2.92 17.47
CA SER A 39 -9.49 -3.69 17.94
C SER A 39 -8.63 -2.88 18.91
N PHE A 40 -8.31 -1.63 18.59
CA PHE A 40 -7.57 -0.73 19.48
C PHE A 40 -8.35 -0.45 20.77
N LEU A 41 -9.68 -0.29 20.67
CA LEU A 41 -10.56 -0.14 21.83
C LEU A 41 -10.53 -1.39 22.73
N ALA A 42 -10.68 -2.58 22.14
CA ALA A 42 -10.65 -3.84 22.87
C ALA A 42 -9.30 -4.07 23.55
N ILE A 43 -8.19 -3.79 22.86
CA ILE A 43 -6.83 -3.87 23.42
C ILE A 43 -6.61 -2.78 24.47
N GLY A 44 -7.15 -1.57 24.30
CA GLY A 44 -7.05 -0.50 25.29
C GLY A 44 -7.77 -0.86 26.59
N ILE A 45 -8.95 -1.49 26.51
CA ILE A 45 -9.70 -1.93 27.68
C ILE A 45 -9.08 -3.20 28.30
N GLY A 46 -8.78 -4.20 27.47
CA GLY A 46 -8.30 -5.52 27.91
C GLY A 46 -6.81 -5.56 28.24
N GLY A 47 -6.01 -4.64 27.70
CA GLY A 47 -4.55 -4.67 27.77
C GLY A 47 -4.02 -4.66 29.19
N PHE A 48 -4.66 -3.93 30.09
CA PHE A 48 -4.31 -3.96 31.52
C PHE A 48 -4.44 -5.36 32.11
N PHE A 49 -5.59 -6.02 31.89
CA PHE A 49 -5.87 -7.35 32.44
C PHE A 49 -4.98 -8.43 31.80
N ILE A 50 -4.77 -8.35 30.48
CA ILE A 50 -3.88 -9.27 29.75
C ILE A 50 -2.45 -9.18 30.31
N LEU A 51 -1.94 -7.97 30.51
CA LEU A 51 -0.59 -7.78 31.07
C LEU A 51 -0.48 -8.30 32.50
N LYS A 52 -1.51 -8.06 33.33
CA LYS A 52 -1.55 -8.55 34.71
C LYS A 52 -1.66 -10.07 34.80
N GLU A 53 -2.33 -10.72 33.85
CA GLU A 53 -2.43 -12.18 33.76
C GLU A 53 -1.11 -12.80 33.28
N GLN A 54 -0.48 -12.22 32.26
CA GLN A 54 0.77 -12.74 31.68
C GLN A 54 2.01 -12.44 32.54
N PHE A 55 2.02 -11.30 33.22
CA PHE A 55 3.13 -10.83 34.07
C PHE A 55 2.60 -10.36 35.43
N PRO A 56 2.17 -11.29 36.31
CA PRO A 56 1.51 -10.94 37.57
C PRO A 56 2.36 -10.07 38.51
N ASP A 57 3.68 -10.25 38.44
CA ASP A 57 4.64 -9.58 39.33
C ASP A 57 5.08 -8.20 38.81
N LYS A 58 4.59 -7.75 37.65
CA LYS A 58 5.00 -6.50 37.02
C LYS A 58 3.83 -5.53 36.92
N ASP A 59 4.12 -4.25 37.18
CA ASP A 59 3.15 -3.18 36.98
C ASP A 59 2.78 -3.04 35.48
N PRO A 60 1.49 -3.13 35.11
CA PRO A 60 1.07 -3.02 33.71
C PRO A 60 1.43 -1.69 33.03
N LEU A 61 1.39 -0.56 33.76
CA LEU A 61 1.77 0.74 33.19
C LEU A 61 3.28 0.81 32.93
N PHE A 62 4.10 0.30 33.85
CA PHE A 62 5.55 0.19 33.68
C PHE A 62 5.93 -0.66 32.45
N LEU A 63 5.22 -1.78 32.26
CA LEU A 63 5.40 -2.62 31.07
C LEU A 63 5.05 -1.87 29.79
N VAL A 64 3.91 -1.18 29.75
CA VAL A 64 3.54 -0.37 28.57
C VAL A 64 4.59 0.70 28.30
N ASN A 65 5.04 1.41 29.32
CA ASN A 65 6.05 2.46 29.22
C ASN A 65 7.36 1.95 28.62
N SER A 66 7.80 0.76 29.02
CA SER A 66 9.02 0.13 28.51
C SER A 66 8.98 -0.11 26.99
N PHE A 67 7.80 -0.34 26.41
CA PHE A 67 7.65 -0.60 24.97
C PHE A 67 7.22 0.63 24.15
N LEU A 68 6.98 1.79 24.77
CA LEU A 68 6.50 2.99 24.06
C LEU A 68 7.48 3.48 22.99
N LEU A 69 8.80 3.34 23.19
CA LEU A 69 9.78 3.70 22.16
C LEU A 69 9.51 2.96 20.85
N PHE A 70 9.39 1.64 20.93
CA PHE A 70 9.14 0.79 19.76
C PHE A 70 7.77 1.09 19.16
N ALA A 71 6.75 1.35 19.99
CA ALA A 71 5.43 1.71 19.52
C ALA A 71 5.43 3.05 18.75
N ILE A 72 6.08 4.09 19.27
CA ILE A 72 6.16 5.42 18.64
C ILE A 72 6.98 5.37 17.34
N VAL A 73 8.10 4.66 17.34
CA VAL A 73 8.96 4.51 16.15
C VAL A 73 8.26 3.68 15.09
N GLY A 74 7.59 2.60 15.50
CA GLY A 74 6.75 1.79 14.62
C GLY A 74 5.60 2.61 14.01
N ASP A 75 4.91 3.42 14.82
CA ASP A 75 3.88 4.35 14.35
C ASP A 75 4.44 5.38 13.36
N LEU A 76 5.62 5.97 13.63
CA LEU A 76 6.30 6.88 12.72
C LEU A 76 6.68 6.21 11.38
N ILE A 77 7.21 4.99 11.41
CA ILE A 77 7.51 4.21 10.19
C ILE A 77 6.22 3.95 9.41
N PHE A 78 5.17 3.52 10.11
CA PHE A 78 3.88 3.24 9.50
C PHE A 78 3.29 4.51 8.85
N ARG A 79 3.34 5.65 9.54
CA ARG A 79 2.94 6.96 9.00
C ARG A 79 3.80 7.40 7.83
N TYR A 80 5.10 7.21 7.89
CA TYR A 80 6.00 7.54 6.77
C TYR A 80 5.60 6.80 5.50
N ILE A 81 5.19 5.54 5.63
CA ILE A 81 4.78 4.70 4.51
C ILE A 81 3.36 5.03 4.04
N MET A 82 2.41 5.14 4.98
CA MET A 82 0.97 5.16 4.70
C MET A 82 0.36 6.57 4.67
N GLN A 83 0.83 7.45 5.55
CA GLN A 83 0.26 8.78 5.73
C GLN A 83 0.78 9.72 4.64
N LYS A 84 -0.03 9.87 3.58
CA LYS A 84 0.21 10.92 2.58
C LYS A 84 0.06 12.29 3.23
N LEU A 85 0.95 13.21 2.87
CA LEU A 85 0.78 14.62 3.21
C LEU A 85 -0.61 15.07 2.71
N PRO A 86 -1.37 15.83 3.50
CA PRO A 86 -2.61 16.46 3.07
C PRO A 86 -2.26 17.58 2.10
N VAL A 87 -1.81 17.19 0.91
CA VAL A 87 -1.72 18.08 -0.24
C VAL A 87 -3.17 18.26 -0.66
N MET A 88 -3.80 19.34 -0.20
CA MET A 88 -4.98 19.81 -0.92
C MET A 88 -4.61 19.94 -2.39
N ASN A 89 -5.58 19.83 -3.31
CA ASN A 89 -5.41 20.53 -4.57
C ASN A 89 -5.36 22.01 -4.22
N ILE A 90 -4.17 22.52 -3.88
CA ILE A 90 -3.95 23.92 -3.49
C ILE A 90 -4.06 24.78 -4.75
N LYS A 91 -3.86 24.20 -5.95
CA LYS A 91 -3.94 24.88 -7.25
C LYS A 91 -5.21 25.75 -7.41
N PRO A 92 -6.44 25.28 -7.19
CA PRO A 92 -7.64 26.10 -7.33
C PRO A 92 -7.81 27.13 -6.20
N LEU A 93 -7.16 26.94 -5.05
CA LEU A 93 -7.19 27.89 -3.93
C LEU A 93 -6.17 29.02 -4.11
N LEU A 94 -5.06 28.77 -4.81
CA LEU A 94 -4.03 29.77 -5.10
C LEU A 94 -4.49 30.83 -6.10
N THR A 95 -5.47 30.50 -6.94
CA THR A 95 -6.09 31.46 -7.86
C THR A 95 -7.13 32.35 -7.18
N LEU A 96 -7.52 32.04 -5.94
CA LEU A 96 -8.48 32.82 -5.16
C LEU A 96 -7.74 33.82 -4.26
N ASN A 97 -8.40 34.93 -3.92
CA ASN A 97 -7.84 35.96 -3.03
C ASN A 97 -7.86 35.51 -1.55
N ILE A 98 -7.17 34.42 -1.24
CA ILE A 98 -7.07 33.81 0.08
C ILE A 98 -5.61 33.93 0.54
N PRO A 99 -5.34 34.51 1.72
CA PRO A 99 -3.97 34.66 2.19
C PRO A 99 -3.34 33.30 2.45
N ARG A 100 -2.14 33.10 1.91
CA ARG A 100 -1.37 31.84 1.98
C ARG A 100 -1.25 31.29 3.39
N ASN A 101 -1.03 32.15 4.39
CA ASN A 101 -0.94 31.74 5.79
C ASN A 101 -2.18 30.95 6.25
N LYS A 102 -3.38 31.33 5.81
CA LYS A 102 -4.63 30.63 6.16
C LYS A 102 -4.71 29.25 5.49
N ILE A 103 -4.18 29.13 4.27
CA ILE A 103 -4.10 27.84 3.55
C ILE A 103 -3.14 26.90 4.29
N VAL A 104 -1.96 27.39 4.68
CA VAL A 104 -0.97 26.58 5.43
C VAL A 104 -1.52 26.13 6.79
N HIS A 105 -2.11 27.05 7.57
CA HIS A 105 -2.73 26.68 8.86
C HIS A 105 -3.86 25.67 8.68
N PHE A 106 -4.67 25.81 7.62
CA PHE A 106 -5.72 24.85 7.32
C PHE A 106 -5.15 23.44 7.08
N ILE A 107 -4.08 23.31 6.30
CA ILE A 107 -3.40 22.04 6.02
C ILE A 107 -2.89 21.40 7.33
N LEU A 108 -2.24 22.18 8.18
CA LEU A 108 -1.70 21.70 9.46
C LEU A 108 -2.81 21.25 10.41
N VAL A 109 -3.84 22.08 10.61
CA VAL A 109 -4.98 21.72 11.48
C VAL A 109 -5.71 20.49 10.95
N LYS A 110 -5.91 20.40 9.63
CA LYS A 110 -6.52 19.22 9.01
C LYS A 110 -5.72 17.94 9.29
N SER A 111 -4.38 18.02 9.24
CA SER A 111 -3.53 16.88 9.55
C SER A 111 -3.67 16.37 10.98
N SER A 112 -3.90 17.28 11.94
CA SER A 112 -4.07 16.93 13.35
C SER A 112 -5.30 16.06 13.60
N PHE A 113 -6.34 16.18 12.77
CA PHE A 113 -7.56 15.35 12.80
C PHE A 113 -7.55 14.19 11.79
N SER A 114 -6.36 13.75 11.36
CA SER A 114 -6.23 12.59 10.46
C SER A 114 -6.62 11.28 11.15
N PHE A 115 -7.02 10.28 10.35
CA PHE A 115 -7.35 8.94 10.83
C PHE A 115 -6.24 8.34 11.71
N PHE A 116 -4.96 8.51 11.33
CA PHE A 116 -3.81 7.99 12.09
C PHE A 116 -3.71 8.58 13.50
N ASN A 117 -4.06 9.86 13.67
CA ASN A 117 -4.03 10.49 14.99
C ASN A 117 -5.19 10.01 15.86
N ILE A 118 -6.39 9.92 15.28
CA ILE A 118 -7.59 9.50 15.99
C ILE A 118 -7.51 8.02 16.39
N MET A 119 -7.00 7.16 15.51
CA MET A 119 -6.93 5.71 15.71
C MET A 119 -6.15 5.35 16.98
N SER A 120 -5.01 5.99 17.23
CA SER A 120 -4.18 5.72 18.42
C SER A 120 -4.91 6.06 19.73
N LEU A 121 -5.81 7.05 19.71
CA LEU A 121 -6.58 7.45 20.90
C LEU A 121 -7.56 6.37 21.36
N PHE A 122 -8.01 5.49 20.46
CA PHE A 122 -8.85 4.35 20.82
C PHE A 122 -8.10 3.32 21.67
N PHE A 123 -6.76 3.36 21.74
CA PHE A 123 -6.00 2.58 22.71
C PHE A 123 -5.73 3.38 23.99
N TYR A 124 -5.11 4.56 23.87
CA TYR A 124 -4.61 5.31 25.04
C TYR A 124 -5.72 5.84 25.95
N ILE A 125 -6.86 6.29 25.39
CA ILE A 125 -7.96 6.82 26.22
C ILE A 125 -8.60 5.70 27.06
N PRO A 126 -9.05 4.56 26.48
CA PRO A 126 -9.61 3.48 27.28
C PRO A 126 -8.62 2.89 28.27
N PHE A 127 -7.34 2.72 27.87
CA PHE A 127 -6.31 2.20 28.78
C PHE A 127 -6.14 3.09 30.01
N SER A 128 -6.07 4.41 29.83
CA SER A 128 -6.05 5.38 30.94
C SER A 128 -7.29 5.30 31.83
N ILE A 129 -8.48 5.11 31.25
CA ILE A 129 -9.71 4.93 32.03
C ILE A 129 -9.63 3.66 32.89
N VAL A 130 -9.10 2.57 32.35
CA VAL A 130 -8.92 1.31 33.10
C VAL A 130 -7.89 1.48 34.22
N LEU A 131 -6.75 2.12 33.96
CA LEU A 131 -5.76 2.43 35.01
C LEU A 131 -6.39 3.19 36.18
N ILE A 132 -7.20 4.22 35.90
CA ILE A 132 -7.88 5.00 36.95
C ILE A 132 -8.85 4.11 37.74
N LYS A 133 -9.61 3.23 37.06
CA LYS A 133 -10.53 2.29 37.73
C LYS A 133 -9.80 1.27 38.62
N GLU A 134 -8.62 0.85 38.21
CA GLU A 134 -7.79 -0.13 38.91
C GLU A 134 -6.91 0.48 40.01
N GLY A 135 -7.15 1.76 40.36
CA GLY A 135 -6.56 2.40 41.54
C GLY A 135 -5.32 3.25 41.29
N TYR A 136 -4.94 3.48 40.03
CA TYR A 136 -3.81 4.36 39.71
C TYR A 136 -4.15 5.82 40.02
N ASN A 137 -3.12 6.58 40.42
CA ASN A 137 -3.26 8.01 40.67
C ASN A 137 -3.78 8.76 39.43
N VAL A 138 -4.91 9.46 39.59
CA VAL A 138 -5.62 10.14 38.50
C VAL A 138 -4.77 11.22 37.83
N THR A 139 -4.07 12.05 38.61
CA THR A 139 -3.27 13.15 38.03
C THR A 139 -2.07 12.59 37.26
N GLY A 140 -1.46 11.52 37.76
CA GLY A 140 -0.43 10.74 37.06
C GLY A 140 -0.91 10.21 35.71
N VAL A 141 -2.05 9.51 35.71
CA VAL A 141 -2.63 8.94 34.48
C VAL A 141 -2.99 10.04 33.47
N LEU A 142 -3.56 11.16 33.93
CA LEU A 142 -3.90 12.28 33.04
C LEU A 142 -2.66 12.95 32.44
N GLY A 143 -1.58 13.11 33.21
CA GLY A 143 -0.30 13.60 32.71
C GLY A 143 0.32 12.68 31.66
N TRP A 144 0.25 11.37 31.90
CA TRP A 144 0.68 10.36 30.94
C TRP A 144 -0.17 10.39 29.66
N LEU A 145 -1.51 10.43 29.78
CA LEU A 145 -2.42 10.51 28.64
C LEU A 145 -2.20 11.78 27.81
N ALA A 146 -1.99 12.92 28.48
CA ALA A 146 -1.67 14.17 27.80
C ALA A 146 -0.37 14.05 26.99
N THR A 147 0.67 13.44 27.57
CA THR A 147 1.92 13.15 26.87
C THR A 147 1.68 12.27 25.63
N MET A 148 0.87 11.20 25.74
CA MET A 148 0.56 10.34 24.58
C MET A 148 -0.13 11.12 23.46
N ILE A 149 -1.09 11.99 23.79
CA ILE A 149 -1.78 12.85 22.81
C ILE A 149 -0.77 13.80 22.13
N LEU A 150 0.10 14.45 22.91
CA LEU A 150 1.12 15.38 22.40
C LEU A 150 2.14 14.67 21.50
N LEU A 151 2.53 13.45 21.85
CA LEU A 151 3.43 12.62 21.06
C LEU A 151 2.80 12.17 19.74
N ILE A 152 1.53 11.77 19.74
CA ILE A 152 0.80 11.44 18.50
C ILE A 152 0.80 12.64 17.54
N GLN A 153 0.51 13.84 18.06
CA GLN A 153 0.53 15.06 17.25
C GLN A 153 1.93 15.45 16.79
N SER A 154 2.94 15.25 17.65
CA SER A 154 4.34 15.50 17.32
C SER A 154 4.81 14.52 16.24
N ALA A 155 4.43 13.25 16.33
CA ALA A 155 4.73 12.24 15.32
C ALA A 155 4.12 12.58 13.96
N ASN A 156 2.88 13.10 13.94
CA ASN A 156 2.25 13.60 12.72
C ASN A 156 3.06 14.73 12.06
N PHE A 157 3.47 15.75 12.82
CA PHE A 157 4.24 16.87 12.28
C PHE A 157 5.68 16.50 11.96
N LEU A 158 6.31 15.64 12.74
CA LEU A 158 7.63 15.10 12.44
C LEU A 158 7.60 14.33 11.13
N ASN A 159 6.60 13.46 10.94
CA ASN A 159 6.40 12.72 9.71
C ASN A 159 6.34 13.68 8.51
N PHE A 160 5.68 14.83 8.63
CA PHE A 160 5.60 15.79 7.53
C PHE A 160 6.94 16.38 7.10
N LEU A 161 7.82 16.66 8.06
CA LEU A 161 9.17 17.18 7.80
C LEU A 161 10.06 16.13 7.14
N ILE A 162 9.96 14.88 7.56
CA ILE A 162 10.83 13.81 7.08
C ILE A 162 10.30 13.10 5.83
N ASN A 163 9.01 13.21 5.51
CA ASN A 163 8.39 12.45 4.43
C ASN A 163 9.14 12.66 3.10
N LYS A 164 9.34 11.57 2.34
CA LYS A 164 10.15 11.49 1.10
C LYS A 164 11.67 11.58 1.29
N ASN A 165 12.19 11.77 2.49
CA ASN A 165 13.63 11.69 2.78
C ASN A 165 14.04 10.24 3.10
N ASN A 166 14.69 9.57 2.14
CA ASN A 166 15.12 8.19 2.30
C ASN A 166 16.16 8.00 3.42
N ILE A 167 16.96 9.02 3.75
CA ILE A 167 17.95 8.95 4.85
C ILE A 167 17.21 8.91 6.19
N ALA A 168 16.21 9.78 6.37
CA ALA A 168 15.39 9.78 7.58
C ALA A 168 14.65 8.45 7.76
N PHE A 169 14.11 7.88 6.67
CA PHE A 169 13.49 6.56 6.71
C PHE A 169 14.46 5.44 7.09
N GLY A 170 15.67 5.45 6.51
CA GLY A 170 16.74 4.52 6.88
C GLY A 170 17.10 4.65 8.36
N GLY A 171 17.21 5.87 8.88
CA GLY A 171 17.44 6.14 10.30
C GLY A 171 16.36 5.57 11.21
N LEU A 172 15.08 5.71 10.86
CA LEU A 172 13.97 5.11 11.63
C LEU A 172 14.04 3.57 11.64
N ILE A 173 14.32 2.95 10.50
CA ILE A 173 14.48 1.49 10.41
C ILE A 173 15.66 1.03 11.25
N THR A 174 16.81 1.72 11.14
CA THR A 174 17.99 1.42 11.95
C THR A 174 17.71 1.56 13.44
N LEU A 175 16.93 2.56 13.86
CA LEU A 175 16.57 2.73 15.25
C LEU A 175 15.64 1.62 15.74
N LEU A 176 14.66 1.19 14.92
CA LEU A 176 13.75 0.10 15.28
C LEU A 176 14.48 -1.26 15.34
N VAL A 177 15.19 -1.62 14.26
CA VAL A 177 15.90 -2.89 14.14
C VAL A 177 17.10 -2.93 15.10
N GLY A 178 17.88 -1.85 15.16
CA GLY A 178 19.00 -1.72 16.09
C GLY A 178 18.54 -1.78 17.54
N GLY A 179 17.46 -1.08 17.90
CA GLY A 179 16.87 -1.17 19.24
C GLY A 179 16.40 -2.59 19.58
N TYR A 180 15.79 -3.29 18.63
CA TYR A 180 15.39 -4.69 18.80
C TYR A 180 16.60 -5.60 19.00
N LEU A 181 17.67 -5.44 18.20
CA LEU A 181 18.89 -6.26 18.32
C LEU A 181 19.60 -6.01 19.66
N VAL A 182 19.68 -4.75 20.10
CA VAL A 182 20.25 -4.39 21.41
C VAL A 182 19.50 -5.07 22.55
N GLN A 183 18.16 -5.12 22.47
CA GLN A 183 17.32 -5.82 23.43
C GLN A 183 17.45 -7.35 23.32
N HIS A 184 17.48 -7.90 22.10
CA HIS A 184 17.51 -9.35 21.85
C HIS A 184 18.83 -10.00 22.28
N PHE A 185 19.94 -9.28 22.15
CA PHE A 185 21.26 -9.73 22.59
C PHE A 185 21.61 -9.27 24.02
N ASP A 186 20.64 -8.73 24.76
CA ASP A 186 20.79 -8.26 26.14
C ASP A 186 21.98 -7.28 26.35
N ILE A 187 22.32 -6.50 25.31
CA ILE A 187 23.46 -5.58 25.35
C ILE A 187 23.18 -4.38 26.28
N PHE A 188 21.94 -3.87 26.22
CA PHE A 188 21.47 -2.76 27.05
C PHE A 188 19.94 -2.81 27.14
N ASN A 189 19.37 -2.56 28.32
CA ASN A 189 17.92 -2.51 28.50
C ASN A 189 17.36 -1.16 28.01
N LEU A 190 17.34 -0.99 26.69
CA LEU A 190 16.85 0.21 26.02
C LEU A 190 15.37 0.46 26.34
N ALA A 191 14.58 -0.61 26.36
CA ALA A 191 13.15 -0.57 26.69
C ALA A 191 12.93 0.03 28.10
N GLY A 192 13.62 -0.53 29.11
CA GLY A 192 13.51 -0.05 30.48
C GLY A 192 13.99 1.39 30.65
N PHE A 193 15.15 1.74 30.09
CA PHE A 193 15.71 3.10 30.20
C PHE A 193 14.78 4.17 29.63
N VAL A 194 14.15 3.91 28.47
CA VAL A 194 13.18 4.87 27.91
C VAL A 194 11.85 4.81 28.68
N GLY A 195 11.46 3.64 29.18
CA GLY A 195 10.30 3.46 30.05
C GLY A 195 10.33 4.33 31.30
N GLU A 196 11.49 4.41 31.97
CA GLU A 196 11.70 5.27 33.14
C GLU A 196 11.37 6.74 32.85
N GLY A 197 11.63 7.22 31.63
CA GLY A 197 11.25 8.57 31.20
C GLY A 197 9.74 8.79 31.19
N PHE A 198 8.95 7.78 30.80
CA PHE A 198 7.49 7.83 30.84
C PHE A 198 6.91 7.60 32.23
N ASP A 199 7.56 6.77 33.04
CA ASP A 199 7.23 6.60 34.46
C ASP A 199 7.44 7.91 35.23
N PHE A 200 8.52 8.64 34.92
CA PHE A 200 8.79 9.95 35.50
C PHE A 200 7.68 10.97 35.19
N ILE A 201 7.07 10.90 34.01
CA ILE A 201 5.92 11.75 33.64
C ILE A 201 4.69 11.39 34.46
N TYR A 202 4.44 10.09 34.65
CA TYR A 202 3.36 9.63 35.51
C TYR A 202 3.55 10.13 36.96
N GLN A 203 4.78 10.09 37.48
CA GLN A 203 5.10 10.61 38.81
C GLN A 203 5.06 12.14 38.88
N ASN A 204 5.43 12.83 37.80
CA ASN A 204 5.50 14.29 37.70
C ASN A 204 4.71 14.81 36.48
N PRO A 205 3.37 14.86 36.54
CA PRO A 205 2.51 15.17 35.40
C PRO A 205 2.82 16.48 34.66
N ILE A 206 3.37 17.48 35.36
CA ILE A 206 3.73 18.79 34.80
C ILE A 206 4.79 18.66 33.70
N THR A 207 5.62 17.62 33.74
CA THR A 207 6.67 17.36 32.74
C THR A 207 6.11 17.08 31.34
N ALA A 208 4.82 16.76 31.22
CA ALA A 208 4.11 16.69 29.93
C ALA A 208 4.22 18.00 29.12
N VAL A 209 4.43 19.16 29.77
CA VAL A 209 4.68 20.45 29.11
C VAL A 209 5.90 20.42 28.20
N ALA A 210 6.92 19.60 28.49
CA ALA A 210 8.07 19.43 27.61
C ALA A 210 7.65 18.94 26.20
N PHE A 211 6.70 18.01 26.13
CA PHE A 211 6.17 17.50 24.86
C PHE A 211 5.30 18.53 24.14
N LEU A 212 4.67 19.46 24.87
CA LEU A 212 3.97 20.59 24.27
C LEU A 212 4.96 21.54 23.57
N ILE A 213 6.13 21.78 24.17
CA ILE A 213 7.19 22.58 23.54
C ILE A 213 7.68 21.91 22.25
N VAL A 214 7.92 20.60 22.28
CA VAL A 214 8.29 19.82 21.08
C VAL A 214 7.22 19.94 19.99
N LEU A 215 5.94 19.81 20.36
CA LEU A 215 4.82 19.94 19.43
C LEU A 215 4.79 21.32 18.77
N ILE A 216 4.93 22.40 19.55
CA ILE A 216 4.93 23.77 19.06
C ILE A 216 6.13 23.99 18.11
N ALA A 217 7.32 23.52 18.48
CA ALA A 217 8.50 23.63 17.63
C ALA A 217 8.29 22.93 16.27
N LEU A 218 7.79 21.69 16.29
CA LEU A 218 7.49 20.94 15.06
C LEU A 218 6.42 21.62 14.21
N TYR A 219 5.39 22.20 14.84
CA TYR A 219 4.36 22.96 14.14
C TYR A 219 4.94 24.18 13.41
N LEU A 220 5.80 24.96 14.09
CA LEU A 220 6.42 26.15 13.52
C LEU A 220 7.38 25.82 12.38
N LEU A 221 8.16 24.74 12.51
CA LEU A 221 9.04 24.25 11.45
C LEU A 221 8.23 23.84 10.21
N ASN A 222 7.15 23.09 10.40
CA ASN A 222 6.24 22.71 9.31
C ASN A 222 5.59 23.91 8.65
N TYR A 223 5.12 24.88 9.44
CA TYR A 223 4.53 26.11 8.92
C TYR A 223 5.53 26.86 8.04
N LYS A 224 6.78 27.01 8.49
CA LYS A 224 7.85 27.66 7.73
C LYS A 224 8.13 26.92 6.42
N GLN A 225 8.24 25.59 6.46
CA GLN A 225 8.49 24.78 5.26
C GLN A 225 7.34 24.88 4.25
N LEU A 226 6.10 24.62 4.68
CA LEU A 226 4.94 24.65 3.79
C LEU A 226 4.69 26.03 3.20
N ARG A 227 4.87 27.10 3.98
CA ARG A 227 4.75 28.47 3.47
C ARG A 227 5.76 28.76 2.36
N ASN A 228 6.93 28.14 2.42
CA ASN A 228 7.99 28.27 1.41
C ASN A 228 7.78 27.38 0.17
N GLU A 229 6.95 26.34 0.25
CA GLU A 229 6.67 25.42 -0.86
C GLU A 229 5.40 25.81 -1.66
N VAL A 230 4.51 26.61 -1.07
CA VAL A 230 3.26 27.09 -1.68
C VAL A 230 3.52 28.30 -2.62
N TYR A 231 4.48 28.15 -3.55
CA TYR A 231 4.69 29.07 -4.67
C TYR A 231 4.27 28.42 -5.98
N LEU A 232 3.60 29.18 -6.85
CA LEU A 232 3.23 28.76 -8.20
C LEU A 232 4.48 28.39 -9.03
N ASP A 233 5.59 29.07 -8.80
CA ASP A 233 6.83 28.87 -9.57
C ASP A 233 7.48 27.51 -9.29
N ALA A 234 7.34 26.97 -8.07
CA ALA A 234 7.78 25.61 -7.75
C ALA A 234 6.95 24.53 -8.46
N LEU A 235 5.72 24.86 -8.88
CA LEU A 235 4.85 23.98 -9.67
C LEU A 235 5.15 24.07 -11.19
N ILE A 236 5.80 25.15 -11.64
CA ILE A 236 6.13 25.40 -13.05
C ILE A 236 7.57 24.99 -13.35
N SER A 237 8.48 25.01 -12.37
CA SER A 237 9.85 24.52 -12.52
C SER A 237 9.87 22.98 -12.54
N GLU A 238 9.41 22.37 -13.62
CA GLU A 238 9.79 20.98 -13.92
C GLU A 238 11.31 20.93 -13.98
N LYS A 239 11.93 20.31 -12.98
CA LYS A 239 13.35 19.93 -13.08
C LYS A 239 13.43 18.89 -14.20
N THR A 240 13.75 19.35 -15.40
CA THR A 240 14.11 18.51 -16.53
C THR A 240 15.39 17.76 -16.20
N LYS A 241 15.26 16.58 -15.59
CA LYS A 241 16.37 15.63 -15.57
C LYS A 241 16.47 15.03 -16.97
N GLU A 242 17.57 15.27 -17.65
CA GLU A 242 17.89 14.52 -18.87
C GLU A 242 17.85 13.03 -18.57
N ALA A 243 16.99 12.32 -19.29
CA ALA A 243 16.85 10.89 -19.13
C ALA A 243 17.93 10.20 -19.97
N ASN A 244 18.78 9.39 -19.31
CA ASN A 244 19.66 8.46 -20.02
C ASN A 244 18.78 7.51 -20.84
N ALA A 245 18.88 7.58 -22.17
CA ALA A 245 18.21 6.65 -23.05
C ALA A 245 18.89 5.28 -22.89
N SER A 246 18.20 4.32 -22.26
CA SER A 246 18.65 2.93 -22.28
C SER A 246 18.47 2.37 -23.69
N ASP A 247 19.52 1.72 -24.20
CA ASP A 247 19.39 0.94 -25.43
C ASP A 247 18.47 -0.26 -25.16
N LEU A 248 17.36 -0.33 -25.90
CA LEU A 248 16.36 -1.40 -25.82
C LEU A 248 16.33 -2.22 -27.11
N SER A 249 17.43 -2.24 -27.86
CA SER A 249 17.60 -2.98 -29.12
C SER A 249 17.21 -4.46 -29.03
N PHE A 250 17.34 -5.09 -27.85
CA PHE A 250 16.89 -6.46 -27.63
C PHE A 250 15.40 -6.70 -27.95
N ALA A 251 14.56 -5.67 -27.77
CA ALA A 251 13.12 -5.77 -27.99
C ALA A 251 12.75 -5.71 -29.48
N ASP A 252 13.66 -5.32 -30.38
CA ASP A 252 13.40 -5.29 -31.82
C ASP A 252 13.12 -6.67 -32.42
N LYS A 253 13.58 -7.74 -31.74
CA LYS A 253 13.25 -9.13 -32.09
C LYS A 253 11.75 -9.46 -31.99
N LEU A 254 10.96 -8.59 -31.36
CA LEU A 254 9.51 -8.76 -31.19
C LEU A 254 8.69 -8.09 -32.32
N GLY A 255 9.36 -7.58 -33.37
CA GLY A 255 8.73 -7.07 -34.59
C GLY A 255 7.75 -5.93 -34.32
N ASP A 256 6.53 -6.02 -34.87
CA ASP A 256 5.48 -5.01 -34.75
C ASP A 256 5.07 -4.68 -33.30
N LEU A 257 5.39 -5.56 -32.34
CA LEU A 257 5.10 -5.33 -30.92
C LEU A 257 6.19 -4.50 -30.22
N ALA A 258 7.38 -4.44 -30.80
CA ALA A 258 8.56 -3.79 -30.21
C ALA A 258 8.31 -2.33 -29.79
N PRO A 259 7.63 -1.48 -30.59
CA PRO A 259 7.39 -0.09 -30.19
C PRO A 259 6.58 0.03 -28.89
N PHE A 260 5.57 -0.83 -28.70
CA PHE A 260 4.74 -0.83 -27.51
C PHE A 260 5.51 -1.32 -26.28
N ILE A 261 6.27 -2.41 -26.43
CA ILE A 261 7.07 -2.98 -25.35
C ILE A 261 8.19 -2.03 -24.94
N LYS A 262 8.87 -1.40 -25.89
CA LYS A 262 9.88 -0.35 -25.61
C LYS A 262 9.26 0.81 -24.84
N ASN A 263 8.06 1.24 -25.22
CA ASN A 263 7.36 2.29 -24.50
C ASN A 263 7.02 1.88 -23.05
N ASP A 264 6.55 0.64 -22.84
CA ASP A 264 6.26 0.12 -21.51
C ASP A 264 7.50 -0.01 -20.64
N LEU A 265 8.62 -0.50 -21.19
CA LEU A 265 9.89 -0.58 -20.48
C LEU A 265 10.40 0.82 -20.08
N ARG A 266 10.31 1.80 -20.98
CA ARG A 266 10.63 3.21 -20.67
C ARG A 266 9.69 3.75 -19.60
N LEU A 267 8.40 3.43 -19.66
CA LEU A 267 7.42 3.81 -18.64
C LEU A 267 7.79 3.19 -17.28
N ILE A 268 8.22 1.93 -17.24
CA ILE A 268 8.66 1.25 -16.01
C ILE A 268 9.92 1.91 -15.45
N TRP A 269 10.90 2.24 -16.28
CA TRP A 269 12.19 2.75 -15.82
C TRP A 269 12.18 4.24 -15.44
N ARG A 270 11.43 5.05 -16.19
CA ARG A 270 11.39 6.51 -16.04
C ARG A 270 10.54 6.95 -14.85
N ASN A 271 9.45 6.25 -14.57
CA ASN A 271 8.47 6.71 -13.60
C ASN A 271 8.68 6.07 -12.23
N LYS A 272 8.61 6.91 -11.19
CA LYS A 272 8.82 6.48 -9.80
C LYS A 272 7.85 5.39 -9.37
N ARG A 273 6.59 5.48 -9.85
CA ARG A 273 5.54 4.54 -9.51
C ARG A 273 5.85 3.12 -9.99
N THR A 274 6.00 2.97 -11.29
CA THR A 274 6.22 1.67 -11.92
C THR A 274 7.57 1.07 -11.58
N LYS A 275 8.62 1.89 -11.44
CA LYS A 275 9.91 1.45 -10.91
C LYS A 275 9.79 0.91 -9.48
N SER A 276 8.99 1.54 -8.64
CA SER A 276 8.70 1.02 -7.30
C SER A 276 7.91 -0.28 -7.33
N SER A 277 7.01 -0.47 -8.30
CA SER A 277 6.29 -1.74 -8.49
C SER A 277 7.22 -2.88 -8.89
N THR A 278 8.35 -2.61 -9.54
CA THR A 278 9.36 -3.64 -9.85
C THR A 278 9.94 -4.28 -8.58
N TRP A 279 10.07 -3.55 -7.47
CA TRP A 279 10.48 -4.13 -6.18
C TRP A 279 9.46 -5.13 -5.64
N MET A 280 8.17 -4.96 -5.96
CA MET A 280 7.16 -5.95 -5.57
C MET A 280 7.36 -7.28 -6.26
N ILE A 281 7.97 -7.30 -7.47
CA ILE A 281 8.32 -8.54 -8.17
C ILE A 281 9.29 -9.37 -7.32
N LEU A 282 10.32 -8.73 -6.74
CA LEU A 282 11.28 -9.40 -5.85
C LEU A 282 10.61 -9.91 -4.57
N MET A 283 9.73 -9.11 -3.97
CA MET A 283 8.94 -9.54 -2.80
C MET A 283 8.03 -10.72 -3.13
N GLY A 284 7.39 -10.70 -4.30
CA GLY A 284 6.54 -11.77 -4.76
C GLY A 284 7.30 -13.05 -5.09
N LEU A 285 8.49 -12.93 -5.68
CA LEU A 285 9.40 -14.06 -5.86
C LEU A 285 9.79 -14.66 -4.51
N GLY A 286 10.07 -13.83 -3.50
CA GLY A 286 10.38 -14.27 -2.13
C GLY A 286 9.18 -14.71 -1.28
N TYR A 287 7.96 -14.61 -1.80
CA TYR A 287 6.73 -14.81 -1.02
C TYR A 287 6.61 -16.21 -0.41
N GLY A 288 7.08 -17.25 -1.11
CA GLY A 288 7.06 -18.62 -0.63
C GLY A 288 7.92 -18.85 0.62
N LEU A 289 8.98 -18.06 0.84
CA LEU A 289 9.85 -18.17 2.01
C LEU A 289 9.14 -17.80 3.32
N PHE A 290 8.03 -17.07 3.26
CA PHE A 290 7.22 -16.79 4.45
C PHE A 290 6.37 -18.01 4.87
N PHE A 291 5.91 -18.81 3.90
CA PHE A 291 4.97 -19.90 4.15
C PHE A 291 5.64 -21.26 4.31
N TYR A 292 6.53 -21.63 3.39
CA TYR A 292 7.07 -22.99 3.35
C TYR A 292 7.90 -23.41 4.57
N PRO A 293 8.63 -22.52 5.27
CA PRO A 293 9.33 -22.91 6.49
C PRO A 293 8.43 -23.15 7.71
N GLN A 294 7.19 -22.63 7.71
CA GLN A 294 6.33 -22.64 8.88
C GLN A 294 5.53 -23.97 8.96
N PRO A 295 5.62 -24.73 10.07
CA PRO A 295 4.90 -26.01 10.20
C PRO A 295 3.38 -25.87 10.03
N MET A 296 2.80 -24.76 10.47
CA MET A 296 1.35 -24.48 10.39
C MET A 296 0.79 -24.55 8.96
N TYR A 297 1.60 -24.20 7.94
CA TYR A 297 1.14 -24.17 6.54
C TYR A 297 1.47 -25.44 5.76
N LYS A 298 2.23 -26.36 6.36
CA LYS A 298 2.73 -27.57 5.68
C LYS A 298 1.59 -28.48 5.19
N ASP A 299 0.53 -28.57 5.98
CA ASP A 299 -0.65 -29.42 5.70
C ASP A 299 -1.73 -28.70 4.89
N MET A 300 -1.60 -27.38 4.69
CA MET A 300 -2.55 -26.59 3.90
C MET A 300 -2.24 -26.68 2.41
N VAL A 301 -2.68 -27.77 1.77
CA VAL A 301 -2.34 -28.08 0.37
C VAL A 301 -2.73 -26.97 -0.63
N PHE A 302 -3.79 -26.20 -0.35
CA PHE A 302 -4.18 -25.05 -1.18
C PHE A 302 -3.14 -23.90 -1.16
N MET A 303 -2.29 -23.84 -0.14
CA MET A 303 -1.25 -22.83 0.02
C MET A 303 -0.19 -22.93 -1.08
N TYR A 304 0.09 -24.14 -1.58
CA TYR A 304 1.00 -24.34 -2.70
C TYR A 304 0.54 -23.57 -3.94
N VAL A 305 -0.77 -23.55 -4.22
CA VAL A 305 -1.34 -22.84 -5.35
C VAL A 305 -1.33 -21.33 -5.13
N LEU A 306 -1.67 -20.87 -3.92
CA LEU A 306 -1.59 -19.44 -3.58
C LEU A 306 -0.17 -18.91 -3.85
N VAL A 307 0.83 -19.60 -3.31
CA VAL A 307 2.24 -19.20 -3.47
C VAL A 307 2.68 -19.35 -4.92
N GLY A 308 2.31 -20.43 -5.62
CA GLY A 308 2.66 -20.63 -7.02
C GLY A 308 2.07 -19.56 -7.95
N ILE A 309 0.77 -19.26 -7.80
CA ILE A 309 0.08 -18.23 -8.59
C ILE A 309 0.67 -16.86 -8.30
N PHE A 310 0.93 -16.54 -7.02
CA PHE A 310 1.48 -15.25 -6.65
C PHE A 310 2.93 -15.10 -7.10
N SER A 311 3.82 -16.03 -6.76
CA SER A 311 5.26 -15.94 -7.06
C SER A 311 5.56 -15.88 -8.56
N THR A 312 4.89 -16.72 -9.37
CA THR A 312 5.04 -16.69 -10.83
C THR A 312 4.25 -15.55 -11.48
N GLY A 313 3.15 -15.10 -10.86
CA GLY A 313 2.22 -14.12 -11.41
C GLY A 313 2.36 -12.70 -10.86
N THR A 314 3.35 -12.42 -10.01
CA THR A 314 3.40 -11.14 -9.25
C THR A 314 3.39 -9.92 -10.16
N PHE A 315 4.16 -9.94 -11.25
CA PHE A 315 4.16 -8.84 -12.21
C PHE A 315 2.81 -8.72 -12.93
N LEU A 316 2.24 -9.85 -13.35
CA LEU A 316 0.94 -9.92 -14.01
C LEU A 316 -0.17 -9.35 -13.11
N ILE A 317 -0.22 -9.74 -11.84
CA ILE A 317 -1.22 -9.25 -10.86
C ILE A 317 -1.00 -7.77 -10.57
N ASN A 318 0.24 -7.33 -10.31
CA ASN A 318 0.50 -5.97 -9.85
C ASN A 318 0.52 -4.93 -10.98
N PHE A 319 1.15 -5.25 -12.10
CA PHE A 319 1.22 -4.35 -13.25
C PHE A 319 0.01 -4.53 -14.16
N GLY A 320 -0.38 -5.78 -14.46
CA GLY A 320 -1.43 -6.08 -15.43
C GLY A 320 -2.82 -5.54 -15.03
N GLN A 321 -3.18 -5.59 -13.75
CA GLN A 321 -4.49 -5.10 -13.26
C GLN A 321 -4.78 -3.61 -13.57
N PHE A 322 -3.74 -2.83 -13.84
CA PHE A 322 -3.82 -1.41 -14.14
C PHE A 322 -3.68 -1.11 -15.63
N ILE A 323 -3.73 -2.10 -16.52
CA ILE A 323 -3.77 -1.84 -17.97
C ILE A 323 -5.20 -1.43 -18.36
N PRO A 324 -5.44 -0.34 -19.12
CA PRO A 324 -4.48 0.59 -19.74
C PRO A 324 -4.27 1.87 -18.90
N ALA A 325 -4.65 1.89 -17.62
CA ALA A 325 -4.52 3.06 -16.75
C ALA A 325 -3.06 3.55 -16.58
N TRP A 326 -2.05 2.69 -16.75
CA TRP A 326 -0.65 3.13 -16.86
C TRP A 326 -0.42 4.15 -17.99
N ASP A 327 -1.13 3.98 -19.10
CA ASP A 327 -1.05 4.83 -20.29
C ASP A 327 -1.98 6.07 -20.18
N SER A 328 -2.70 6.23 -19.06
CA SER A 328 -3.80 7.21 -18.92
C SER A 328 -3.40 8.66 -19.24
N GLY A 329 -2.15 9.07 -18.98
CA GLY A 329 -1.68 10.43 -19.24
C GLY A 329 -1.65 10.82 -20.74
N TYR A 330 -1.38 9.87 -21.63
CA TYR A 330 -1.32 10.09 -23.08
C TYR A 330 -2.31 9.22 -23.86
N TYR A 331 -3.20 8.51 -23.16
CA TYR A 331 -4.13 7.55 -23.75
C TYR A 331 -4.98 8.15 -24.88
N LYS A 332 -5.41 9.41 -24.75
CA LYS A 332 -6.17 10.12 -25.80
C LYS A 332 -5.38 10.24 -27.11
N MET A 333 -4.12 10.69 -27.03
CA MET A 333 -3.22 10.81 -28.18
C MET A 333 -2.89 9.44 -28.76
N PHE A 334 -2.61 8.47 -27.88
CA PHE A 334 -2.29 7.12 -28.29
C PHE A 334 -3.45 6.49 -29.07
N MET A 335 -4.68 6.66 -28.59
CA MET A 335 -5.88 6.16 -29.26
C MET A 335 -6.29 6.91 -30.54
N SER A 336 -5.62 8.00 -30.90
CA SER A 336 -5.77 8.68 -32.19
C SER A 336 -4.73 8.25 -33.23
N GLN A 337 -3.73 7.46 -32.84
CA GLN A 337 -2.71 6.97 -33.76
C GLN A 337 -3.26 5.82 -34.63
N ASN A 338 -2.67 5.66 -35.81
CA ASN A 338 -3.05 4.61 -36.76
C ASN A 338 -2.34 3.28 -36.43
N PHE A 339 -2.84 2.56 -35.42
CA PHE A 339 -2.43 1.17 -35.14
C PHE A 339 -3.63 0.28 -34.81
N LYS A 340 -3.45 -1.04 -35.00
CA LYS A 340 -4.47 -2.02 -34.62
C LYS A 340 -4.48 -2.20 -33.10
N TYR A 341 -5.61 -1.91 -32.46
CA TYR A 341 -5.79 -2.07 -31.00
C TYR A 341 -5.36 -3.46 -30.51
N HIS A 342 -5.62 -4.50 -31.32
CA HIS A 342 -5.19 -5.87 -31.05
C HIS A 342 -3.68 -5.98 -30.76
N ARG A 343 -2.83 -5.31 -31.56
CA ARG A 343 -1.36 -5.34 -31.39
C ARG A 343 -0.92 -4.71 -30.07
N TYR A 344 -1.59 -3.63 -29.66
CA TYR A 344 -1.36 -3.03 -28.35
C TYR A 344 -1.66 -4.04 -27.23
N LEU A 345 -2.81 -4.72 -27.26
CA LEU A 345 -3.15 -5.71 -26.24
C LEU A 345 -2.26 -6.95 -26.28
N GLU A 346 -1.88 -7.40 -27.47
CA GLU A 346 -0.95 -8.50 -27.68
C GLU A 346 0.44 -8.19 -27.10
N SER A 347 0.90 -6.94 -27.23
CA SER A 347 2.16 -6.50 -26.60
C SER A 347 2.12 -6.61 -25.08
N LYS A 348 0.98 -6.24 -24.46
CA LYS A 348 0.77 -6.35 -23.02
C LYS A 348 0.72 -7.79 -22.56
N PHE A 349 -0.01 -8.64 -23.29
CA PHE A 349 -0.06 -10.07 -23.02
C PHE A 349 1.34 -10.69 -23.08
N THR A 350 2.09 -10.39 -24.14
CA THR A 350 3.44 -10.90 -24.37
C THR A 350 4.39 -10.51 -23.24
N MET A 351 4.38 -9.24 -22.83
CA MET A 351 5.19 -8.77 -21.71
C MET A 351 4.86 -9.51 -20.41
N MET A 352 3.56 -9.73 -20.12
CA MET A 352 3.15 -10.49 -18.94
C MET A 352 3.58 -11.96 -19.03
N ALA A 353 3.38 -12.62 -20.18
CA ALA A 353 3.73 -14.02 -20.38
C ALA A 353 5.25 -14.26 -20.21
N ILE A 354 6.09 -13.42 -20.84
CA ILE A 354 7.55 -13.49 -20.69
C ILE A 354 7.96 -13.35 -19.22
N THR A 355 7.35 -12.40 -18.51
CA THR A 355 7.68 -12.17 -17.10
C THR A 355 7.24 -13.32 -16.21
N VAL A 356 6.08 -13.94 -16.48
CA VAL A 356 5.60 -15.12 -15.73
C VAL A 356 6.56 -16.30 -15.91
N VAL A 357 7.01 -16.56 -17.14
CA VAL A 357 8.01 -17.62 -17.41
C VAL A 357 9.33 -17.30 -16.71
N ALA A 358 9.81 -16.06 -16.79
CA ALA A 358 11.04 -15.65 -16.11
C ALA A 358 10.95 -15.84 -14.58
N LEU A 359 9.82 -15.47 -13.97
CA LEU A 359 9.60 -15.65 -12.53
C LEU A 359 9.50 -17.12 -12.11
N PHE A 360 8.90 -17.97 -12.94
CA PHE A 360 8.93 -19.42 -12.70
C PHE A 360 10.36 -19.95 -12.72
N VAL A 361 11.17 -19.58 -13.73
CA VAL A 361 12.57 -20.01 -13.83
C VAL A 361 13.39 -19.55 -12.63
N LEU A 362 13.23 -18.29 -12.21
CA LEU A 362 13.88 -17.76 -11.02
C LEU A 362 13.35 -18.40 -9.72
N GLY A 363 12.13 -18.93 -9.74
CA GLY A 363 11.48 -19.61 -8.63
C GLY A 363 11.83 -21.10 -8.51
N ILE A 364 12.52 -21.70 -9.48
CA ILE A 364 12.95 -23.12 -9.44
C ILE A 364 13.64 -23.52 -8.11
N PRO A 365 14.48 -22.68 -7.47
CA PRO A 365 15.08 -23.01 -6.17
C PRO A 365 14.09 -23.39 -5.06
N TYR A 366 12.80 -23.02 -5.17
CA TYR A 366 11.76 -23.49 -4.26
C TYR A 366 11.59 -25.02 -4.22
N VAL A 367 12.13 -25.76 -5.20
CA VAL A 367 12.21 -27.22 -5.17
C VAL A 367 12.89 -27.76 -3.90
N TYR A 368 13.71 -26.95 -3.22
CA TYR A 368 14.27 -27.26 -1.89
C TYR A 368 13.20 -27.65 -0.86
N PHE A 369 12.00 -27.07 -0.94
CA PHE A 369 10.88 -27.38 -0.05
C PHE A 369 10.06 -28.61 -0.50
N GLY A 370 10.43 -29.24 -1.62
CA GLY A 370 9.84 -30.46 -2.13
C GLY A 370 9.43 -30.37 -3.60
N TRP A 371 9.42 -31.51 -4.30
CA TRP A 371 9.06 -31.59 -5.72
C TRP A 371 7.61 -31.13 -6.00
N LYS A 372 6.70 -31.32 -5.03
CA LYS A 372 5.31 -30.88 -5.09
C LYS A 372 5.19 -29.36 -5.30
N VAL A 373 6.11 -28.59 -4.70
CA VAL A 373 6.17 -27.14 -4.87
C VAL A 373 6.47 -26.80 -6.33
N LEU A 374 7.52 -27.41 -6.90
CA LEU A 374 7.90 -27.17 -8.28
C LEU A 374 6.79 -27.54 -9.27
N ALA A 375 6.13 -28.69 -9.07
CA ALA A 375 5.02 -29.15 -9.91
C ALA A 375 3.83 -28.17 -9.90
N VAL A 376 3.45 -27.69 -8.70
CA VAL A 376 2.37 -26.70 -8.57
C VAL A 376 2.77 -25.34 -9.12
N HIS A 377 4.01 -24.89 -8.94
CA HIS A 377 4.51 -23.65 -9.53
C HIS A 377 4.50 -23.69 -11.06
N PHE A 378 4.84 -24.84 -11.64
CA PHE A 378 4.77 -25.04 -13.08
C PHE A 378 3.31 -25.00 -13.59
N ALA A 379 2.39 -25.70 -12.91
CA ALA A 379 0.97 -25.62 -13.22
C ALA A 379 0.41 -24.20 -13.05
N ALA A 380 0.83 -23.49 -12.01
CA ALA A 380 0.46 -22.11 -11.74
C ALA A 380 0.99 -21.14 -12.79
N MET A 381 2.21 -21.33 -13.30
CA MET A 381 2.77 -20.57 -14.43
C MET A 381 1.88 -20.73 -15.67
N ILE A 382 1.51 -21.96 -16.02
CA ILE A 382 0.63 -22.26 -17.16
C ILE A 382 -0.76 -21.63 -16.97
N TYR A 383 -1.33 -21.75 -15.78
CA TYR A 383 -2.60 -21.12 -15.42
C TYR A 383 -2.52 -19.58 -15.48
N ASN A 384 -1.40 -19.00 -15.04
CA ASN A 384 -1.20 -17.56 -15.06
C ASN A 384 -1.19 -17.01 -16.50
N ILE A 385 -0.50 -17.70 -17.41
CA ILE A 385 -0.43 -17.31 -18.83
C ILE A 385 -1.77 -17.57 -19.55
N GLY A 386 -2.39 -18.71 -19.30
CA GLY A 386 -3.58 -19.15 -20.02
C GLY A 386 -4.89 -18.55 -19.55
N VAL A 387 -5.03 -18.28 -18.25
CA VAL A 387 -6.28 -17.80 -17.65
C VAL A 387 -6.10 -16.39 -17.10
N ASN A 388 -5.16 -16.22 -16.16
CA ASN A 388 -5.06 -14.97 -15.41
C ASN A 388 -4.69 -13.77 -16.31
N ALA A 389 -3.82 -13.96 -17.30
CA ALA A 389 -3.44 -12.90 -18.23
C ALA A 389 -4.65 -12.39 -19.03
N HIS A 390 -5.50 -13.28 -19.54
CA HIS A 390 -6.71 -12.91 -20.28
C HIS A 390 -7.76 -12.28 -19.37
N VAL A 391 -7.98 -12.82 -18.18
CA VAL A 391 -8.91 -12.26 -17.19
C VAL A 391 -8.49 -10.84 -16.80
N ILE A 392 -7.19 -10.60 -16.59
CA ILE A 392 -6.66 -9.27 -16.31
C ILE A 392 -6.88 -8.31 -17.46
N LEU A 393 -6.58 -8.69 -18.70
CA LEU A 393 -6.81 -7.83 -19.86
C LEU A 393 -8.30 -7.55 -20.04
N TYR A 394 -9.16 -8.54 -19.88
CA TYR A 394 -10.60 -8.34 -19.90
C TYR A 394 -11.05 -7.36 -18.81
N GLY A 395 -10.56 -7.55 -17.59
CA GLY A 395 -10.83 -6.67 -16.46
C GLY A 395 -10.35 -5.22 -16.69
N GLY A 396 -9.23 -5.06 -17.40
CA GLY A 396 -8.68 -3.78 -17.81
C GLY A 396 -9.64 -2.95 -18.67
N THR A 397 -10.60 -3.59 -19.37
CA THR A 397 -11.66 -2.88 -20.12
C THR A 397 -12.59 -2.07 -19.22
N PHE A 398 -12.57 -2.31 -17.91
CA PHE A 398 -13.36 -1.60 -16.88
C PHE A 398 -12.54 -0.60 -16.07
N ASN A 399 -11.25 -0.44 -16.36
CA ASN A 399 -10.44 0.58 -15.69
C ASN A 399 -10.88 2.00 -16.08
N ARG A 400 -11.19 2.83 -15.08
CA ARG A 400 -11.70 4.20 -15.26
C ARG A 400 -10.93 5.25 -14.47
N LYS A 401 -9.93 4.87 -13.68
CA LYS A 401 -9.18 5.80 -12.83
C LYS A 401 -7.85 6.14 -13.48
N LYS A 402 -7.54 7.44 -13.60
CA LYS A 402 -6.22 7.94 -13.98
C LYS A 402 -5.19 7.58 -12.91
N ILE A 403 -3.97 7.25 -13.34
CA ILE A 403 -2.84 6.94 -12.48
C ILE A 403 -1.81 8.07 -12.58
N ASN A 404 -1.47 8.69 -11.45
CA ASN A 404 -0.31 9.57 -11.38
C ASN A 404 0.97 8.73 -11.30
N LEU A 405 1.91 8.96 -12.22
CA LEU A 405 3.16 8.22 -12.39
C LEU A 405 4.30 8.75 -11.50
N ASP A 406 4.18 9.97 -10.96
CA ASP A 406 5.22 10.63 -10.15
C ASP A 406 5.21 10.19 -8.68
N GLU A 407 4.12 9.58 -8.22
CA GLU A 407 4.00 9.04 -6.87
C GLU A 407 4.62 7.64 -6.75
N LYS A 408 5.08 7.24 -5.55
CA LYS A 408 5.52 5.85 -5.31
C LYS A 408 4.30 4.89 -5.39
N ALA A 409 4.54 3.64 -5.80
CA ALA A 409 3.49 2.63 -5.92
C ALA A 409 3.13 1.97 -4.58
N ALA A 410 4.11 1.76 -3.69
CA ALA A 410 3.88 1.11 -2.41
C ALA A 410 2.81 1.85 -1.60
N PHE A 411 1.77 1.11 -1.18
CA PHE A 411 0.64 1.60 -0.38
C PHE A 411 -0.16 2.76 -0.99
N ASN A 412 -0.02 2.98 -2.30
CA ASN A 412 -0.77 3.99 -3.02
C ASN A 412 -2.02 3.40 -3.66
N LEU A 413 -3.18 3.58 -3.02
CA LEU A 413 -4.48 3.12 -3.52
C LEU A 413 -5.02 3.96 -4.71
N GLN A 414 -4.32 4.98 -5.20
CA GLN A 414 -4.72 5.69 -6.42
C GLN A 414 -4.80 4.72 -7.59
N GLY A 415 -5.81 4.86 -8.47
CA GLY A 415 -6.03 3.89 -9.54
C GLY A 415 -6.69 2.59 -9.07
N THR A 416 -6.61 2.23 -7.79
CA THR A 416 -7.28 1.06 -7.20
C THR A 416 -8.76 1.41 -6.97
N GLY A 417 -9.64 0.65 -7.60
CA GLY A 417 -11.09 0.75 -7.48
C GLY A 417 -11.71 -0.62 -7.25
N ALA A 418 -13.03 -0.68 -7.29
CA ALA A 418 -13.76 -1.95 -7.17
C ALA A 418 -13.34 -2.96 -8.24
N VAL A 419 -12.97 -2.49 -9.43
CA VAL A 419 -12.50 -3.32 -10.56
C VAL A 419 -11.25 -4.12 -10.19
N GLN A 420 -10.24 -3.49 -9.56
CA GLN A 420 -9.01 -4.18 -9.14
C GLN A 420 -9.29 -5.27 -8.12
N TRP A 421 -10.20 -5.05 -7.17
CA TRP A 421 -10.58 -6.06 -6.18
C TRP A 421 -11.43 -7.18 -6.79
N LEU A 422 -12.37 -6.82 -7.67
CA LEU A 422 -13.22 -7.75 -8.39
C LEU A 422 -12.43 -8.65 -9.34
N ILE A 423 -11.30 -8.17 -9.86
CA ILE A 423 -10.37 -8.96 -10.67
C ILE A 423 -9.39 -9.71 -9.78
N GLY A 424 -8.75 -9.03 -8.83
CA GLY A 424 -7.68 -9.55 -7.98
C GLY A 424 -8.10 -10.71 -7.08
N LEU A 425 -9.27 -10.62 -6.44
CA LEU A 425 -9.76 -11.66 -5.54
C LEU A 425 -10.01 -12.98 -6.29
N PRO A 426 -10.78 -13.03 -7.41
CA PRO A 426 -10.93 -14.26 -8.18
C PRO A 426 -9.63 -14.82 -8.73
N LEU A 427 -8.70 -13.98 -9.20
CA LEU A 427 -7.41 -14.47 -9.72
C LEU A 427 -6.61 -15.28 -8.70
N MET A 428 -6.75 -14.96 -7.42
CA MET A 428 -6.09 -15.68 -6.33
C MET A 428 -6.96 -16.83 -5.81
N LEU A 429 -8.22 -16.56 -5.49
CA LEU A 429 -9.10 -17.51 -4.79
C LEU A 429 -9.64 -18.62 -5.70
N LEU A 430 -9.94 -18.32 -6.96
CA LEU A 430 -10.52 -19.30 -7.88
C LEU A 430 -9.58 -20.50 -8.15
N PRO A 431 -8.30 -20.32 -8.53
CA PRO A 431 -7.41 -21.46 -8.70
C PRO A 431 -7.19 -22.23 -7.40
N MET A 432 -7.15 -21.55 -6.25
CA MET A 432 -7.05 -22.23 -4.95
C MET A 432 -8.29 -23.08 -4.66
N ALA A 433 -9.49 -22.55 -4.91
CA ALA A 433 -10.75 -23.26 -4.68
C ALA A 433 -10.88 -24.47 -5.59
N ILE A 434 -10.59 -24.32 -6.89
CA ILE A 434 -10.59 -25.44 -7.85
C ILE A 434 -9.62 -26.52 -7.40
N PHE A 435 -8.39 -26.14 -7.04
CA PHE A 435 -7.39 -27.09 -6.61
C PHE A 435 -7.78 -27.80 -5.31
N ALA A 436 -8.24 -27.05 -4.31
CA ALA A 436 -8.65 -27.60 -3.03
C ALA A 436 -9.80 -28.61 -3.19
N LEU A 437 -10.79 -28.27 -4.03
CA LEU A 437 -11.92 -29.14 -4.32
C LEU A 437 -11.48 -30.44 -5.00
N VAL A 438 -10.67 -30.35 -6.06
CA VAL A 438 -10.20 -31.54 -6.79
C VAL A 438 -9.25 -32.38 -5.94
N ASN A 439 -8.39 -31.76 -5.14
CA ASN A 439 -7.51 -32.46 -4.22
C ASN A 439 -8.29 -33.22 -3.14
N TRP A 440 -9.37 -32.63 -2.64
CA TRP A 440 -10.25 -33.28 -1.66
C TRP A 440 -11.04 -34.44 -2.26
N LEU A 441 -11.51 -34.31 -3.51
CA LEU A 441 -12.31 -35.34 -4.18
C LEU A 441 -11.47 -36.48 -4.79
N VAL A 442 -10.24 -36.21 -5.22
CA VAL A 442 -9.46 -37.15 -6.03
C VAL A 442 -8.03 -37.33 -5.53
N SER A 443 -7.11 -36.42 -5.86
CA SER A 443 -5.71 -36.45 -5.42
C SER A 443 -4.97 -35.15 -5.74
N PHE A 444 -3.80 -34.98 -5.13
CA PHE A 444 -2.93 -33.83 -5.35
C PHE A 444 -2.44 -33.73 -6.79
N GLU A 445 -2.04 -34.87 -7.37
CA GLU A 445 -1.51 -34.97 -8.72
C GLU A 445 -2.57 -34.57 -9.75
N ILE A 446 -3.81 -35.06 -9.56
CA ILE A 446 -4.93 -34.75 -10.44
C ILE A 446 -5.35 -33.28 -10.28
N ALA A 447 -5.36 -32.74 -9.06
CA ALA A 447 -5.64 -31.31 -8.84
C ALA A 447 -4.61 -30.41 -9.54
N THR A 448 -3.33 -30.77 -9.47
CA THR A 448 -2.23 -30.06 -10.16
C THR A 448 -2.40 -30.13 -11.68
N LEU A 449 -2.73 -31.32 -12.20
CA LEU A 449 -2.97 -31.53 -13.62
C LEU A 449 -4.18 -30.74 -14.12
N VAL A 450 -5.28 -30.68 -13.36
CA VAL A 450 -6.47 -29.89 -13.70
C VAL A 450 -6.12 -28.41 -13.84
N LEU A 451 -5.33 -27.83 -12.92
CA LEU A 451 -4.88 -26.45 -13.05
C LEU A 451 -4.05 -26.23 -14.33
N ALA A 452 -3.11 -27.13 -14.64
CA ALA A 452 -2.31 -27.04 -15.85
C ALA A 452 -3.19 -27.14 -17.11
N ILE A 453 -4.14 -28.07 -17.14
CA ILE A 453 -5.10 -28.24 -18.26
C ILE A 453 -5.92 -26.97 -18.47
N LEU A 454 -6.45 -26.36 -17.41
CA LEU A 454 -7.20 -25.10 -17.53
C LEU A 454 -6.34 -23.98 -18.14
N GLY A 455 -5.08 -23.88 -17.76
CA GLY A 455 -4.15 -22.95 -18.38
C GLY A 455 -3.87 -23.28 -19.85
N PHE A 456 -3.64 -24.55 -20.20
CA PHE A 456 -3.46 -24.95 -21.60
C PHE A 456 -4.69 -24.69 -22.46
N ILE A 457 -5.90 -24.90 -21.93
CA ILE A 457 -7.16 -24.55 -22.61
C ILE A 457 -7.17 -23.05 -22.91
N GLY A 458 -6.84 -22.21 -21.92
CA GLY A 458 -6.75 -20.76 -22.11
C GLY A 458 -5.72 -20.33 -23.16
N ILE A 459 -4.56 -20.99 -23.20
CA ILE A 459 -3.54 -20.80 -24.25
C ILE A 459 -4.08 -21.23 -25.63
N ALA A 460 -4.73 -22.38 -25.73
CA ALA A 460 -5.31 -22.89 -26.98
C ALA A 460 -6.39 -21.94 -27.53
N PHE A 461 -7.19 -21.33 -26.66
CA PHE A 461 -8.21 -20.35 -27.03
C PHE A 461 -7.68 -18.90 -27.12
N HIS A 462 -6.37 -18.68 -27.01
CA HIS A 462 -5.76 -17.35 -26.94
C HIS A 462 -6.26 -16.40 -28.04
N GLN A 463 -6.27 -16.85 -29.31
CA GLN A 463 -6.72 -16.01 -30.43
C GLN A 463 -8.18 -15.56 -30.29
N LYS A 464 -9.08 -16.48 -29.90
CA LYS A 464 -10.51 -16.16 -29.70
C LYS A 464 -10.71 -15.21 -28.52
N LEU A 465 -10.03 -15.47 -27.41
CA LEU A 465 -10.08 -14.64 -26.21
C LEU A 465 -9.55 -13.22 -26.49
N MET A 466 -8.41 -13.10 -27.17
CA MET A 466 -7.83 -11.79 -27.52
C MET A 466 -8.71 -11.01 -28.49
N ALA A 467 -9.34 -11.67 -29.47
CA ALA A 467 -10.30 -11.01 -30.36
C ALA A 467 -11.52 -10.47 -29.59
N PHE A 468 -12.07 -11.27 -28.67
CA PHE A 468 -13.17 -10.86 -27.80
C PHE A 468 -12.78 -9.67 -26.90
N ILE A 469 -11.63 -9.75 -26.24
CA ILE A 469 -11.10 -8.67 -25.38
C ILE A 469 -10.89 -7.40 -26.21
N THR A 470 -10.28 -7.51 -27.39
CA THR A 470 -10.05 -6.39 -28.30
C THR A 470 -11.36 -5.68 -28.66
N LYS A 471 -12.40 -6.44 -29.02
CA LYS A 471 -13.74 -5.88 -29.32
C LYS A 471 -14.28 -5.10 -28.12
N LYS A 472 -14.14 -5.63 -26.91
CA LYS A 472 -14.60 -4.96 -25.68
C LYS A 472 -13.84 -3.66 -25.40
N TYR A 473 -12.52 -3.64 -25.62
CA TYR A 473 -11.71 -2.43 -25.51
C TYR A 473 -12.14 -1.35 -26.50
N ILE A 474 -12.43 -1.73 -27.75
CA ILE A 474 -12.92 -0.82 -28.79
C ILE A 474 -14.29 -0.23 -28.37
N THR A 475 -15.23 -1.06 -27.93
CA THR A 475 -16.54 -0.59 -27.45
C THR A 475 -16.42 0.40 -26.30
N ASN A 476 -15.51 0.14 -25.36
CA ASN A 476 -15.33 1.00 -24.17
C ASN A 476 -14.35 2.17 -24.40
N LYS A 477 -13.77 2.31 -25.60
CA LYS A 477 -12.67 3.26 -25.90
C LYS A 477 -12.97 4.68 -25.45
N TYR A 478 -14.10 5.24 -25.86
CA TYR A 478 -14.45 6.64 -25.56
C TYR A 478 -14.75 6.86 -24.09
N VAL A 479 -15.37 5.88 -23.43
CA VAL A 479 -15.63 5.91 -21.98
C VAL A 479 -14.31 5.95 -21.20
N MET A 480 -13.32 5.16 -21.63
CA MET A 480 -11.97 5.17 -21.03
C MET A 480 -11.25 6.51 -21.26
N ILE A 481 -11.27 7.05 -22.48
CA ILE A 481 -10.67 8.36 -22.80
C ILE A 481 -11.29 9.46 -21.93
N HIS A 482 -12.61 9.50 -21.84
CA HIS A 482 -13.31 10.47 -21.01
C HIS A 482 -12.94 10.32 -19.53
N ALA A 483 -12.93 9.09 -19.02
CA ALA A 483 -12.63 8.82 -17.62
C ALA A 483 -11.18 9.19 -17.24
N PHE A 484 -10.20 8.94 -18.11
CA PHE A 484 -8.79 9.31 -17.85
C PHE A 484 -8.50 10.81 -17.95
N ASN A 485 -9.40 11.60 -18.56
CA ASN A 485 -9.29 13.06 -18.56
C ASN A 485 -9.80 13.71 -17.27
N GLN A 486 -10.50 12.96 -16.41
CA GLN A 486 -10.96 13.48 -15.12
C GLN A 486 -9.82 13.42 -14.11
N GLU A 487 -9.51 14.56 -13.47
CA GLU A 487 -8.65 14.57 -12.28
C GLU A 487 -9.47 14.09 -11.07
N ASN A 488 -8.90 13.15 -10.30
CA ASN A 488 -9.55 12.57 -9.12
C ASN A 488 -9.49 13.52 -7.92
#